data_AF-A0AA88D2Q2-F1
#
_entry.id   AF-A0AA88D2Q2-F1
#
_cell.length_a   1.000
_cell.length_b   1.000
_cell.length_c   1.000
_cell.angle_alpha   90.00
_cell.angle_beta   90.00
_cell.angle_gamma   90.00
#
_symmetry.space_group_name_H-M   'P 1'
#
loop_
_entity.id
_entity.type
_entity.pdbx_description
1 polymer ?
#
loop_
_entity_poly.entity_id
_entity_poly.type
_entity_poly.pdbx_seq_one_letter_code
_entity_poly.pdbx_strand_id
1 'polypeptide(L)'
;VAERTLFLWNNDHIRNLIIQNRQVILPIVLPALERNSRSHWNQAVQSLTLNVRKIFSDADQAFFDECSERFQEDEVKDRETQEKRESTWKRLEDLAASNAVSNEAVLVSKFVSSVAITTSPKARTSAGS
;
A
#
# COMPACT_ATOMS: atom_id res chain seq x y z
N VAL A 1 -0.75 13.36 19.96
CA VAL A 1 -2.10 12.75 20.05
C VAL A 1 -2.02 11.33 20.60
N ALA A 2 -1.28 10.41 19.96
CA ALA A 2 -1.14 9.01 20.38
C ALA A 2 -0.84 8.82 21.88
N GLU A 3 0.15 9.54 22.42
CA GLU A 3 0.50 9.51 23.83
C GLU A 3 -0.69 9.79 24.75
N ARG A 4 -1.40 10.92 24.53
CA ARG A 4 -2.59 11.31 25.31
C ARG A 4 -3.74 10.29 25.19
N THR A 5 -3.89 9.66 24.04
CA THR A 5 -4.89 8.59 23.85
C THR A 5 -4.52 7.33 24.63
N LEU A 6 -3.25 6.91 24.58
CA LEU A 6 -2.78 5.73 25.33
C LEU A 6 -2.86 5.94 26.84
N PHE A 7 -2.70 7.18 27.31
CA PHE A 7 -2.88 7.53 28.73
C PHE A 7 -4.29 7.29 29.26
N LEU A 8 -5.32 7.12 28.42
CA LEU A 8 -6.67 6.76 28.87
C LEU A 8 -6.69 5.43 29.64
N TRP A 9 -5.80 4.50 29.30
CA TRP A 9 -5.66 3.24 30.03
C TRP A 9 -5.13 3.43 31.45
N ASN A 10 -4.53 4.57 31.80
CA ASN A 10 -4.08 4.82 33.18
C ASN A 10 -5.21 5.29 34.10
N ASN A 11 -6.39 5.58 33.56
CA ASN A 11 -7.55 5.85 34.38
C ASN A 11 -8.23 4.52 34.76
N ASP A 12 -8.27 4.21 36.06
CA ASP A 12 -8.79 2.93 36.56
C ASP A 12 -10.24 2.67 36.14
N HIS A 13 -11.08 3.72 36.12
CA HIS A 13 -12.48 3.56 35.72
C HIS A 13 -12.60 3.16 34.24
N ILE A 14 -11.90 3.88 33.36
CA ILE A 14 -11.87 3.58 31.93
C ILE A 14 -11.25 2.21 31.68
N ARG A 15 -10.11 1.90 32.32
CA ARG A 15 -9.44 0.61 32.24
C ARG A 15 -10.37 -0.53 32.61
N ASN A 16 -11.09 -0.41 33.73
CA ASN A 16 -12.00 -1.46 34.18
C ASN A 16 -13.14 -1.72 33.20
N LEU A 17 -13.74 -0.66 32.64
CA LEU A 17 -14.75 -0.78 31.59
C LEU A 17 -14.19 -1.46 30.34
N ILE A 18 -12.96 -1.12 29.95
CA ILE A 18 -12.29 -1.74 28.80
C ILE A 18 -12.06 -3.25 29.04
N ILE A 19 -11.57 -3.63 30.23
CA ILE A 19 -11.30 -5.03 30.58
C ILE A 19 -12.59 -5.86 30.66
N GLN A 20 -13.68 -5.29 31.20
CA GLN A 20 -14.99 -5.96 31.23
C GLN A 20 -15.53 -6.24 29.82
N ASN A 21 -15.22 -5.38 28.85
CA ASN A 21 -15.67 -5.48 27.47
C ASN A 21 -14.56 -5.96 26.51
N ARG A 22 -13.50 -6.60 27.04
CA ARG A 22 -12.29 -6.94 26.28
C ARG A 22 -12.56 -7.79 25.04
N GLN A 23 -13.58 -8.67 25.08
CA GLN A 23 -13.93 -9.55 23.96
C GLN A 23 -14.28 -8.79 22.68
N VAL A 24 -14.78 -7.56 22.81
CA VAL A 24 -15.12 -6.70 21.68
C VAL A 24 -14.00 -5.67 21.43
N ILE A 25 -13.45 -5.09 22.49
CA ILE A 25 -12.50 -3.98 22.37
C ILE A 25 -11.14 -4.45 21.87
N LEU A 26 -10.60 -5.55 22.44
CA LEU A 26 -9.25 -6.00 22.14
C LEU A 26 -9.05 -6.30 20.64
N PRO A 27 -9.92 -7.07 19.95
CA PRO A 27 -9.76 -7.31 18.52
C PRO A 27 -9.71 -6.04 17.66
N ILE A 28 -10.41 -4.98 18.08
CA ILE A 28 -10.46 -3.70 17.36
C ILE A 28 -9.17 -2.90 17.53
N VAL A 29 -8.64 -2.85 18.76
CA VAL A 29 -7.48 -2.00 19.08
C VAL A 29 -6.14 -2.70 18.87
N LEU A 30 -6.10 -4.04 18.97
CA LEU A 30 -4.87 -4.81 18.90
C LEU A 30 -4.05 -4.57 17.62
N PRO A 31 -4.64 -4.52 16.40
CA PRO A 31 -3.86 -4.26 15.19
C PRO A 31 -3.11 -2.93 15.22
N ALA A 32 -3.71 -1.89 15.80
CA ALA A 32 -3.06 -0.59 15.96
C ALA A 32 -1.93 -0.64 17.00
N LEU A 33 -2.13 -1.37 18.11
CA LEU A 33 -1.10 -1.56 19.14
C LEU A 33 0.09 -2.37 18.61
N GLU A 34 -0.16 -3.44 17.85
CA GLU A 34 0.90 -4.26 17.27
C GLU A 34 1.76 -3.44 16.30
N ARG A 35 1.15 -2.73 15.36
CA ARG A 35 1.87 -1.86 14.40
C ARG A 35 2.66 -0.77 15.12
N ASN A 36 2.05 -0.10 16.11
CA ASN A 36 2.75 0.91 16.88
C ASN A 36 3.97 0.34 17.62
N SER A 37 3.86 -0.87 18.19
CA SER A 37 4.97 -1.49 18.91
C SER A 37 6.14 -1.89 18.01
N ARG A 38 5.91 -2.11 16.70
CA ARG A 38 6.94 -2.49 15.73
C ARG A 38 7.69 -1.30 15.13
N SER A 39 7.00 -0.20 14.86
CA SER A 39 7.56 0.85 13.98
C SER A 39 7.21 2.29 14.34
N HIS A 40 6.60 2.55 15.50
CA HIS A 40 6.31 3.94 15.88
C HIS A 40 7.61 4.71 16.17
N TRP A 41 7.82 5.86 15.55
CA TRP A 41 9.09 6.61 15.65
C TRP A 41 9.43 7.13 17.06
N ASN A 42 8.42 7.34 17.91
CA ASN A 42 8.58 7.84 19.28
C ASN A 42 8.62 6.71 20.32
N GLN A 43 9.73 6.62 21.06
CA GLN A 43 9.96 5.57 22.07
C GLN A 43 8.97 5.60 23.24
N ALA A 44 8.53 6.77 23.69
CA ALA A 44 7.56 6.88 24.79
C ALA A 44 6.21 6.29 24.38
N VAL A 45 5.79 6.54 23.13
CA VAL A 45 4.56 5.95 22.57
C VAL A 45 4.70 4.43 22.42
N GLN A 46 5.87 3.92 22.01
CA GLN A 46 6.12 2.47 21.99
C GLN A 46 5.99 1.87 23.40
N SER A 47 6.61 2.48 24.41
CA SER A 47 6.55 2.03 25.80
C SER A 47 5.11 2.02 26.36
N LEU A 48 4.35 3.10 26.13
CA LEU A 48 2.93 3.17 26.51
C LEU A 48 2.09 2.11 25.77
N THR A 49 2.40 1.86 24.50
CA THR A 49 1.73 0.81 23.72
C THR A 49 1.98 -0.58 24.32
N LEU A 50 3.21 -0.89 24.72
CA LEU A 50 3.55 -2.14 25.40
C LEU A 50 2.85 -2.26 26.76
N ASN A 51 2.72 -1.16 27.51
CA ASN A 51 1.94 -1.15 28.73
C ASN A 51 0.48 -1.52 28.46
N VAL A 52 -0.16 -0.91 27.46
CA VAL A 52 -1.55 -1.22 27.08
C VAL A 52 -1.71 -2.67 26.63
N ARG A 53 -0.77 -3.21 25.84
CA ARG A 53 -0.78 -4.64 25.45
C ARG A 53 -0.74 -5.53 26.70
N LYS A 54 0.15 -5.21 27.65
CA LYS A 54 0.28 -5.94 28.91
C LYS A 54 -1.02 -5.96 29.73
N ILE A 55 -1.76 -4.84 29.76
CA ILE A 55 -3.06 -4.78 30.46
C ILE A 55 -4.04 -5.82 29.93
N PHE A 56 -4.08 -6.00 28.61
CA PHE A 56 -4.98 -6.98 27.99
C PHE A 56 -4.49 -8.42 28.21
N SER A 57 -3.19 -8.68 28.06
CA SER A 57 -2.64 -10.02 28.28
C SER A 57 -2.76 -10.46 29.75
N ASP A 58 -2.51 -9.56 30.70
CA ASP A 58 -2.65 -9.83 32.14
C ASP A 58 -4.11 -10.14 32.52
N ALA A 59 -5.09 -9.58 31.79
CA ALA A 59 -6.50 -9.82 32.03
C ALA A 59 -6.98 -11.17 31.46
N ASP A 60 -6.48 -11.58 30.29
CA ASP A 60 -6.87 -12.81 29.61
C ASP A 60 -5.84 -13.21 28.54
N GLN A 61 -4.84 -13.98 28.95
CA GLN A 61 -3.73 -14.38 28.07
C GLN A 61 -4.22 -15.20 26.87
N ALA A 62 -5.12 -16.17 27.11
CA ALA A 62 -5.61 -17.06 26.05
C ALA A 62 -6.35 -16.29 24.96
N PHE A 63 -7.22 -15.35 25.35
CA PHE A 63 -7.93 -14.52 24.38
C PHE A 63 -7.01 -13.52 23.66
N PHE A 64 -5.99 -13.01 24.37
CA PHE A 64 -4.97 -12.15 23.75
C PHE A 64 -4.19 -12.90 22.66
N ASP A 65 -3.76 -14.12 22.94
CA ASP A 65 -3.03 -14.95 21.99
C ASP A 65 -3.89 -15.29 20.76
N GLU A 66 -5.16 -15.66 20.97
CA GLU A 66 -6.10 -15.88 19.87
C GLU A 66 -6.26 -14.65 18.98
N CYS A 67 -6.40 -13.46 19.56
CA CYS A 67 -6.48 -12.21 18.80
C CYS A 67 -5.18 -11.90 18.06
N SER A 68 -4.03 -12.23 18.66
CA SER A 68 -2.70 -12.04 18.06
C SER A 68 -2.50 -12.94 16.84
N GLU A 69 -2.91 -14.21 16.92
CA GLU A 69 -2.87 -15.15 15.81
C GLU A 69 -3.72 -14.66 14.63
N ARG A 70 -4.98 -14.30 14.89
CA ARG A 70 -5.88 -13.73 13.86
C ARG A 70 -5.28 -12.49 13.20
N PHE A 71 -4.64 -11.62 13.97
CA PHE A 71 -3.96 -10.44 13.42
C PHE A 71 -2.80 -10.83 12.48
N GLN A 72 -2.02 -11.87 12.79
CA GLN A 72 -0.97 -12.33 11.87
C GLN A 72 -1.56 -12.90 10.58
N GLU A 73 -2.64 -13.66 10.67
CA GLU A 73 -3.36 -14.19 9.49
C GLU A 73 -3.86 -13.06 8.58
N ASP A 74 -4.48 -12.03 9.18
CA ASP A 74 -4.94 -10.85 8.46
C ASP A 74 -3.78 -10.09 7.80
N GLU A 75 -2.63 -9.92 8.47
CA GLU A 75 -1.45 -9.26 7.87
C GLU A 75 -0.87 -10.04 6.69
N VAL A 76 -0.90 -11.37 6.73
CA VAL A 76 -0.50 -12.21 5.59
C VAL A 76 -1.45 -11.99 4.43
N LYS A 77 -2.76 -12.05 4.68
CA LYS A 77 -3.79 -11.87 3.65
C LYS A 77 -3.79 -10.47 3.03
N ASP A 78 -3.58 -9.44 3.84
CA ASP A 78 -3.47 -8.06 3.39
C ASP A 78 -2.25 -7.87 2.49
N ARG A 79 -1.10 -8.47 2.86
CA ARG A 79 0.11 -8.46 2.04
C ARG A 79 -0.11 -9.15 0.69
N GLU A 80 -0.70 -10.35 0.68
CA GLU A 80 -1.02 -11.05 -0.57
C GLU A 80 -1.96 -10.23 -1.47
N THR A 81 -2.94 -9.56 -0.87
CA THR A 81 -3.87 -8.69 -1.60
C THR A 81 -3.15 -7.49 -2.20
N GLN A 82 -2.20 -6.91 -1.45
CA GLN A 82 -1.37 -5.81 -1.92
C GLN A 82 -0.45 -6.23 -3.07
N GLU A 83 0.23 -7.37 -2.96
CA GLU A 83 1.08 -7.92 -4.03
C GLU A 83 0.29 -8.21 -5.32
N LYS A 84 -0.94 -8.73 -5.20
CA LYS A 84 -1.86 -8.91 -6.35
C LYS A 84 -2.24 -7.58 -6.98
N ARG A 85 -2.46 -6.53 -6.19
CA ARG A 85 -2.73 -5.18 -6.72
C ARG A 85 -1.52 -4.62 -7.44
N GLU A 86 -0.34 -4.72 -6.85
CA GLU A 86 0.92 -4.21 -7.42
C GLU A 86 1.27 -4.90 -8.74
N SER A 87 1.13 -6.23 -8.81
CA SER A 87 1.33 -6.98 -10.07
C SER A 87 0.31 -6.60 -11.16
N THR A 88 -0.95 -6.35 -10.78
CA THR A 88 -1.98 -5.85 -11.71
C THR A 88 -1.63 -4.47 -12.24
N TRP A 89 -1.22 -3.55 -11.36
CA TRP A 89 -0.79 -2.20 -11.75
C TRP A 89 0.43 -2.21 -12.65
N LYS A 90 1.45 -3.02 -12.33
CA LYS A 90 2.65 -3.17 -13.16
C LYS A 90 2.33 -3.66 -14.57
N ARG A 91 1.43 -4.65 -14.70
CA ARG A 91 0.98 -5.13 -16.02
C ARG A 91 0.26 -4.05 -16.81
N LEU A 92 -0.53 -3.19 -16.15
CA LEU A 92 -1.20 -2.06 -16.82
C LEU A 92 -0.19 -1.01 -17.28
N GLU A 93 0.83 -0.71 -16.48
CA GLU A 93 1.91 0.19 -16.85
C GLU A 93 2.70 -0.33 -18.06
N ASP A 94 3.05 -1.62 -18.08
CA ASP A 94 3.75 -2.25 -19.21
C ASP A 94 2.91 -2.21 -20.50
N LEU A 95 1.60 -2.45 -20.40
CA LEU A 95 0.67 -2.34 -21.54
C LEU A 95 0.53 -0.89 -22.03
N ALA A 96 0.50 0.09 -21.13
CA ALA A 96 0.46 1.50 -21.49
C ALA A 96 1.77 1.93 -22.19
N ALA A 97 2.92 1.52 -21.66
CA ALA A 97 4.23 1.82 -22.24
C ALA A 97 4.40 1.24 -23.65
N SER A 98 4.01 -0.04 -23.85
CA SER A 98 4.06 -0.69 -25.16
C SER A 98 3.10 -0.08 -26.19
N ASN A 99 1.90 0.35 -25.76
CA ASN A 99 0.96 1.06 -26.63
C ASN A 99 1.45 2.47 -27.00
N ALA A 100 2.13 3.18 -26.10
CA ALA A 100 2.75 4.46 -26.40
C ALA A 100 3.84 4.33 -27.47
N VAL A 101 4.70 3.30 -27.36
CA VAL A 101 5.73 2.98 -28.36
C VAL A 101 5.10 2.57 -29.70
N SER A 102 4.01 1.80 -29.67
CA SER A 102 3.29 1.38 -30.88
C SER A 102 2.61 2.57 -31.58
N ASN A 103 2.00 3.49 -30.83
CA ASN A 103 1.41 4.70 -31.40
C ASN A 103 2.48 5.65 -31.97
N GLU A 104 3.62 5.84 -31.30
CA GLU A 104 4.77 6.57 -31.85
C GLU A 104 5.25 5.95 -33.17
N ALA A 105 5.46 4.62 -33.21
CA ALA A 105 5.88 3.92 -34.43
C ALA A 105 4.85 4.02 -35.57
N VAL A 106 3.55 3.99 -35.25
CA VAL A 106 2.47 4.16 -36.24
C VAL A 106 2.40 5.60 -36.76
N LEU A 107 2.60 6.61 -35.90
CA LEU A 107 2.65 8.01 -36.31
C LEU A 107 3.85 8.27 -37.22
N VAL A 108 5.03 7.74 -36.88
CA VAL A 108 6.23 7.82 -37.72
C VAL A 108 6.01 7.15 -39.08
N SER A 109 5.42 5.95 -39.11
CA SER A 109 5.13 5.23 -40.36
C SER A 109 4.16 5.99 -41.28
N LYS A 110 3.10 6.60 -40.72
CA LYS A 110 2.16 7.45 -41.49
C LYS A 110 2.84 8.72 -42.02
N PHE A 111 3.74 9.32 -41.25
CA PHE A 111 4.47 10.51 -41.67
C PHE A 111 5.44 10.21 -42.82
N VAL A 112 6.21 9.12 -42.71
CA VAL A 112 7.17 8.71 -43.75
C VAL A 112 6.45 8.33 -45.05
N SER A 113 5.29 7.65 -44.97
CA SER A 113 4.49 7.32 -46.15
C SER A 113 3.91 8.55 -46.85
N SER A 114 3.53 9.59 -46.11
CA SER A 114 3.06 10.87 -46.69
C SER A 114 4.20 11.68 -47.32
N VAL A 115 5.42 11.60 -46.81
CA VAL A 115 6.59 12.33 -47.33
C VAL A 115 7.17 11.69 -48.60
N ALA A 116 7.12 10.35 -48.72
CA ALA A 116 7.64 9.63 -49.88
C ALA A 116 6.87 9.89 -51.20
N ILE A 117 5.65 10.43 -51.15
CA ILE A 117 4.82 10.69 -52.34
C ILE A 117 5.26 11.96 -53.10
N THR A 118 6.12 12.82 -52.54
CA THR A 118 6.43 14.14 -53.14
C THR A 118 7.72 14.28 -53.96
N THR A 119 8.54 13.25 -54.14
CA THR A 119 9.79 13.35 -54.91
C THR A 119 9.80 12.45 -56.15
N SER A 120 8.97 12.79 -57.14
CA SER A 120 9.22 12.38 -58.53
C SER A 120 10.30 13.29 -59.15
N PRO A 121 11.44 12.75 -59.61
CA PRO A 121 12.47 13.54 -60.28
C PRO A 121 12.04 13.82 -61.72
N LYS A 122 11.67 15.07 -62.03
CA LYS A 122 11.44 15.51 -63.41
C LYS A 122 12.79 15.63 -64.11
N ALA A 123 13.18 14.59 -64.86
CA ALA A 123 14.28 14.63 -65.80
C ALA A 123 14.02 15.76 -66.82
N ARG A 124 14.93 16.75 -66.89
CA ARG A 124 14.95 17.74 -67.96
C ARG A 124 16.30 17.63 -68.67
N THR A 125 16.25 16.97 -69.82
CA THR A 125 17.21 17.05 -70.91
C THR A 125 17.27 18.49 -71.43
N SER A 126 18.46 19.03 -71.65
CA SER A 126 18.69 20.06 -72.67
C SER A 126 20.10 19.95 -73.23
N ALA A 127 20.15 19.60 -74.51
CA ALA A 127 21.30 19.74 -75.38
C ALA A 127 21.52 21.22 -75.76
N GLY A 128 22.75 21.54 -76.20
CA GLY A 128 22.95 22.55 -77.23
C GLY A 128 23.89 23.70 -76.91
N SER A 129 25.06 23.61 -77.57
CA SER A 129 25.98 24.68 -78.04
C SER A 129 26.86 25.42 -77.03
#